data_AF-A0A2V1D6D4-F1
#
_entry.id   AF-A0A2V1D6D4-F1
#
_cell.length_a   1.000
_cell.length_b   1.000
_cell.length_c   1.000
_cell.angle_alpha   90.00
_cell.angle_beta   90.00
_cell.angle_gamma   90.00
#
_symmetry.space_group_name_H-M   'P 1'
#
loop_
_entity.id
_entity.type
_entity.pdbx_description
1 polymer ?
#
loop_
_entity_poly.entity_id
_entity_poly.type
_entity_poly.pdbx_seq_one_letter_code
_entity_poly.pdbx_strand_id
1 'polypeptide(L)'
;MTKTATLRLVHDYPPAHPPKVAHVNIQHVLESIKRREVDVGTWINVIGHVERPQDSSSAVCVQAVAVWDAGNVDLDAYQKAVRRREDADGI
;
A
#
# COMPACT_ATOMS: atom_id res chain seq x y z
N MET A 1 19.62 -0.93 17.00
CA MET A 1 18.68 -0.99 15.85
C MET A 1 17.27 -0.84 16.39
N THR A 2 16.64 0.30 16.19
CA THR A 2 15.23 0.51 16.48
C THR A 2 14.40 -0.27 15.46
N LYS A 3 13.63 -1.28 15.91
CA LYS A 3 12.66 -1.96 15.06
C LYS A 3 11.51 -0.99 14.78
N THR A 4 11.41 -0.48 13.56
CA THR A 4 10.26 0.30 13.12
C THR A 4 9.07 -0.64 12.88
N ALA A 5 7.86 -0.20 13.23
CA ALA A 5 6.66 -0.95 12.89
C ALA A 5 6.40 -0.84 11.38
N THR A 6 6.63 -1.93 10.66
CA THR A 6 6.52 -1.96 9.19
C THR A 6 5.56 -3.06 8.75
N LEU A 7 4.59 -2.69 7.91
CA LEU A 7 3.75 -3.63 7.17
C LEU A 7 4.35 -3.87 5.79
N ARG A 8 4.28 -5.12 5.32
CA ARG A 8 4.69 -5.51 3.97
C ARG A 8 3.43 -5.77 3.15
N LEU A 9 3.10 -4.84 2.26
CA LEU A 9 1.95 -4.94 1.37
C LEU A 9 2.40 -5.56 0.05
N VAL A 10 1.64 -6.52 -0.43
CA VAL A 10 1.90 -7.21 -1.71
C VAL A 10 0.70 -6.98 -2.62
N HIS A 11 0.97 -6.44 -3.80
CA HIS A 11 0.00 -6.32 -4.87
C HIS A 11 0.34 -7.31 -5.98
N ASP A 12 -0.47 -8.36 -6.10
CA ASP A 12 -0.32 -9.46 -7.05
C ASP A 12 -1.57 -9.59 -7.94
N TYR A 13 -2.00 -8.47 -8.54
CA TYR A 13 -3.13 -8.44 -9.45
C TYR A 13 -2.89 -7.47 -10.62
N PRO A 14 -3.18 -7.85 -11.87
CA PRO A 14 -3.42 -9.22 -12.31
C PRO A 14 -2.13 -10.06 -12.16
N PRO A 15 -2.22 -11.37 -11.93
CA PRO A 15 -1.06 -12.25 -11.67
C PRO A 15 -0.12 -12.45 -12.88
N ALA A 16 -0.32 -11.69 -13.96
CA ALA A 16 0.51 -11.70 -15.15
C ALA A 16 1.86 -10.98 -14.97
N HIS A 17 2.05 -10.26 -13.86
CA HIS A 17 3.27 -9.52 -13.55
C HIS A 17 3.86 -9.95 -12.21
N PRO A 18 5.18 -9.78 -11.99
CA PRO A 18 5.79 -9.99 -10.69
C PRO A 18 5.07 -9.17 -9.61
N PRO A 19 4.80 -9.74 -8.42
CA PRO A 19 4.14 -9.03 -7.34
C PRO A 19 4.92 -7.76 -6.98
N LYS A 20 4.20 -6.64 -6.89
CA LYS A 20 4.78 -5.39 -6.39
C LYS A 20 4.73 -5.41 -4.87
N VAL A 21 5.84 -5.04 -4.24
CA VAL A 21 5.95 -5.01 -2.77
C VAL A 21 6.18 -3.58 -2.30
N ALA A 22 5.38 -3.16 -1.32
CA ALA A 22 5.56 -1.91 -0.63
C ALA A 22 5.84 -2.16 0.86
N HIS A 23 6.84 -1.48 1.41
CA HIS A 23 7.14 -1.43 2.84
C HIS A 23 6.51 -0.17 3.42
N VAL A 24 5.51 -0.36 4.28
CA VAL A 24 4.74 0.73 4.87
C VAL A 24 5.15 0.87 6.33
N ASN A 25 5.85 1.95 6.66
CA ASN A 25 6.14 2.34 8.03
C ASN A 25 4.86 2.90 8.66
N ILE A 26 4.33 2.20 9.67
CA ILE A 26 3.08 2.52 10.35
C ILE A 26 3.29 3.19 11.72
N GLN A 27 4.51 3.61 12.04
CA GLN A 27 4.85 4.19 13.35
C GLN A 27 3.92 5.33 13.76
N HIS A 28 3.51 6.19 12.82
CA HIS A 28 2.64 7.35 13.09
C HIS A 28 1.17 6.99 13.34
N VAL A 29 0.74 5.79 12.96
CA VAL A 29 -0.66 5.36 13.07
C VAL A 29 -0.84 4.21 14.06
N LEU A 30 0.19 3.86 14.82
CA LEU A 30 0.15 2.73 15.77
C LEU A 30 -0.97 2.85 16.81
N GLU A 31 -1.30 4.07 17.23
CA GLU A 31 -2.33 4.30 18.25
C GLU A 31 -3.76 4.20 17.68
N SER A 32 -3.93 4.34 16.37
CA SER A 32 -5.24 4.37 15.70
C SER A 32 -5.52 3.13 14.85
N ILE A 33 -4.48 2.38 14.48
CA ILE A 33 -4.61 1.18 13.66
C ILE A 33 -5.37 0.08 14.40
N LYS A 34 -6.30 -0.56 13.69
CA LYS A 34 -7.16 -1.62 14.20
C LYS A 34 -6.58 -2.98 13.82
N ARG A 35 -6.96 -4.00 14.60
CA ARG A 35 -6.54 -5.39 14.35
C ARG A 35 -6.77 -5.85 12.90
N ARG A 36 -7.92 -5.54 12.30
CA ARG A 36 -8.24 -5.95 10.92
C ARG A 36 -7.25 -5.39 9.89
N GLU A 37 -6.73 -4.18 10.12
CA GLU A 37 -5.80 -3.49 9.22
C GLU A 37 -4.38 -4.09 9.26
N VAL A 38 -4.08 -4.95 10.23
CA VAL A 38 -2.81 -5.69 10.34
C VAL A 38 -2.96 -7.20 10.13
N ASP A 39 -4.18 -7.69 9.92
CA ASP A 39 -4.45 -9.10 9.64
C ASP A 39 -3.97 -9.47 8.22
N VAL A 40 -3.29 -10.61 8.12
CA VAL A 40 -2.77 -11.10 6.83
C VAL A 40 -3.93 -11.45 5.90
N GLY A 41 -3.86 -10.95 4.67
CA GLY A 41 -4.89 -11.16 3.64
C GLY A 41 -5.96 -10.08 3.58
N THR A 42 -5.98 -9.13 4.53
CA THR A 42 -6.85 -7.97 4.45
C THR A 42 -6.35 -6.99 3.39
N TRP A 43 -7.25 -6.54 2.51
CA TRP A 43 -6.99 -5.39 1.65
C TRP A 43 -7.09 -4.11 2.46
N ILE A 44 -6.07 -3.26 2.41
CA ILE A 44 -6.03 -1.99 3.13
C ILE A 44 -5.72 -0.85 2.18
N ASN A 45 -6.27 0.32 2.48
CA ASN A 45 -5.87 1.58 1.86
C ASN A 45 -4.79 2.23 2.71
N VAL A 46 -3.80 2.84 2.05
CA VAL A 46 -2.70 3.55 2.70
C VAL A 46 -2.54 4.91 2.04
N ILE A 47 -2.53 5.97 2.84
CA ILE A 47 -2.08 7.30 2.42
C ILE A 47 -0.84 7.65 3.22
N GLY A 48 0.19 8.12 2.53
CA GLY A 48 1.47 8.45 3.15
C GLY A 48 2.44 9.09 2.20
N HIS A 49 3.63 9.39 2.71
CA HIS A 49 4.73 9.94 1.94
C HIS A 49 5.57 8.80 1.36
N VAL A 50 5.81 8.82 0.05
CA VAL A 50 6.74 7.88 -0.59
C VAL A 50 8.16 8.31 -0.27
N GLU A 51 8.89 7.44 0.41
CA GLU A 51 10.31 7.63 0.70
C GLU A 51 11.12 7.23 -0.54
N ARG A 52 12.04 8.09 -0.98
CA ARG A 52 12.96 7.72 -2.06
C ARG A 52 13.94 6.66 -1.52
N PRO A 53 14.08 5.51 -2.18
CA PRO A 53 15.10 4.54 -1.81
C PRO A 53 16.48 5.22 -1.86
N GLN A 54 17.29 5.10 -0.80
CA GLN A 54 18.70 5.51 -0.84
C GLN A 54 19.53 4.56 -1.72
N ASP A 55 19.07 3.32 -1.87
CA ASP A 55 19.68 2.29 -2.70
C ASP A 55 18.74 1.89 -3.84
N SER A 56 19.32 1.54 -4.99
CA SER A 56 18.67 1.14 -6.25
C SER A 56 17.70 -0.06 -6.17
N SER A 57 17.35 -0.53 -4.96
CA SER A 57 16.31 -1.52 -4.76
C SER A 57 14.94 -0.92 -5.10
N SER A 58 14.21 -1.60 -5.97
CA SER A 58 12.87 -1.23 -6.45
C SER A 58 11.75 -1.26 -5.39
N ALA A 59 12.11 -1.38 -4.11
CA ALA A 59 11.15 -1.47 -3.03
C ALA A 59 10.53 -0.09 -2.76
N VAL A 60 9.20 -0.01 -2.88
CA VAL A 60 8.45 1.21 -2.55
C VAL A 60 8.37 1.31 -1.04
N CYS A 61 8.93 2.37 -0.46
CA CYS A 61 8.83 2.66 0.97
C CYS A 61 7.82 3.80 1.19
N VAL A 62 6.91 3.63 2.15
CA VAL A 62 5.87 4.62 2.45
C VAL A 62 5.83 4.89 3.95
N GLN A 63 5.91 6.15 4.35
CA GLN A 63 5.61 6.60 5.71
C GLN A 63 4.11 6.89 5.81
N ALA A 64 3.37 6.03 6.49
CA ALA A 64 1.91 6.13 6.56
C ALA A 64 1.46 7.30 7.44
N VAL A 65 0.42 7.99 6.97
CA VAL A 65 -0.31 9.02 7.71
C VAL A 65 -1.75 8.56 7.96
N ALA A 66 -2.31 7.70 7.09
CA ALA A 66 -3.59 7.06 7.31
C ALA A 66 -3.60 5.63 6.74
N VAL A 67 -4.24 4.71 7.47
CA VAL A 67 -4.46 3.31 7.08
C VAL A 67 -5.88 2.94 7.46
N TRP A 68 -6.61 2.24 6.58
CA TRP A 68 -7.93 1.70 6.89
C TRP A 68 -8.26 0.46 6.04
N ASP A 69 -9.16 -0.37 6.56
CA ASP A 69 -9.69 -1.55 5.86
C ASP A 69 -10.38 -1.15 4.54
N ALA A 70 -9.98 -1.77 3.43
CA ALA A 70 -10.59 -1.57 2.12
C ALA A 70 -11.85 -2.43 1.93
N GLY A 71 -12.14 -3.34 2.86
CA GLY A 71 -13.26 -4.25 2.80
C GLY A 71 -13.16 -5.22 1.62
N ASN A 72 -14.32 -5.64 1.09
CA ASN A 72 -14.38 -6.51 -0.07
C ASN A 72 -14.16 -5.72 -1.36
N VAL A 73 -12.89 -5.42 -1.67
CA VAL A 73 -12.53 -4.66 -2.85
C VAL A 73 -12.64 -5.53 -4.11
N ASP A 74 -13.33 -5.04 -5.13
CA ASP A 74 -13.26 -5.59 -6.48
C ASP A 74 -12.02 -5.00 -7.16
N LEU A 75 -10.95 -5.80 -7.23
CA LEU A 75 -9.65 -5.36 -7.77
C LEU A 75 -9.72 -4.99 -9.25
N ASP A 76 -10.57 -5.67 -10.03
CA ASP A 76 -10.73 -5.39 -11.46
C ASP A 76 -11.42 -4.05 -11.67
N ALA A 77 -12.53 -3.84 -10.96
CA ALA A 77 -13.25 -2.57 -11.00
C ALA A 77 -12.39 -1.41 -10.49
N TYR A 78 -11.63 -1.63 -9.41
CA TYR A 78 -10.72 -0.64 -8.84
C TYR A 78 -9.64 -0.24 -9.85
N GLN A 79 -8.94 -1.21 -10.46
CA GLN A 79 -7.88 -0.92 -11.42
C GLN A 79 -8.40 -0.22 -12.67
N LYS A 80 -9.59 -0.59 -13.16
CA LYS A 80 -10.26 0.11 -14.26
C LYS A 80 -10.59 1.56 -13.91
N ALA A 81 -11.06 1.80 -12.68
CA ALA A 81 -11.38 3.15 -12.22
C ALA A 81 -10.12 4.02 -12.09
N VAL A 82 -9.01 3.47 -11.57
CA VAL A 82 -7.72 4.17 -11.49
C VAL A 82 -7.23 4.54 -12.89
N ARG A 83 -7.18 3.59 -13.83
CA ARG A 83 -6.73 3.85 -15.22
C ARG A 83 -7.55 4.94 -15.90
N ARG A 84 -8.88 4.89 -15.78
CA ARG A 84 -9.76 5.93 -16.35
C ARG A 84 -9.45 7.32 -15.79
N ARG A 85 -9.00 7.39 -14.54
CA ARG A 85 -8.65 8.66 -13.90
C ARG A 85 -7.28 9.15 -14.34
N GLU A 86 -6.30 8.26 -14.45
CA GLU A 86 -4.99 8.56 -15.05
C GLU A 86 -5.16 9.12 -16.48
N ASP A 87 -5.98 8.45 -17.30
CA ASP A 87 -6.30 8.86 -18.67
C ASP A 87 -6.99 10.24 -18.74
N ALA A 88 -7.88 10.54 -17.77
CA ALA A 88 -8.59 11.81 -17.70
C ALA A 88 -7.69 12.97 -17.22
N ASP A 89 -6.75 12.68 -16.32
CA ASP A 89 -5.78 13.64 -15.78
C ASP A 89 -4.56 13.82 -16.73
N GLY A 90 -4.44 12.99 -17.77
CA GLY A 90 -3.42 13.10 -18.81
C GLY A 90 -2.01 12.72 -18.36
N ILE A 91 -1.90 11.84 -17.36
CA ILE A 91 -0.64 11.38 -16.75
C ILE A 91 -0.26 10.00 -17.29
#